data_AF-L7KLW6-F1
#
_entry.id   AF-L7KLW6-F1
#
_cell.length_a   1.000
_cell.length_b   1.000
_cell.length_c   1.000
_cell.angle_alpha   90.00
_cell.angle_beta   90.00
_cell.angle_gamma   90.00
#
_symmetry.space_group_name_H-M   'P 1'
#
loop_
_entity.id
_entity.type
_entity.pdbx_description
1 polymer ?
#
loop_
_entity_poly.entity_id
_entity_poly.type
_entity_poly.pdbx_seq_one_letter_code
_entity_poly.pdbx_strand_id
1 'polypeptide(L)' 'MTVTDDQFTHDIQREIGQKPEWAPESFADVEDDVRQSLARIRNSPFVTKTSSLRGFVFDVATGRLTEVR' A
#
# COMPACT_ATOMS: atom_id res chain seq x y z
N MET A 1 1.41 -14.03 -5.99
CA MET A 1 0.75 -13.57 -7.22
C MET A 1 0.71 -12.06 -7.12
N THR A 2 1.44 -11.34 -7.97
CA THR A 2 1.54 -9.87 -7.89
C THR A 2 0.64 -9.31 -8.99
N VAL A 3 -0.41 -8.58 -8.61
CA VAL A 3 -1.23 -7.82 -9.56
C VAL A 3 -0.51 -6.50 -9.81
N THR A 4 -0.42 -6.07 -11.07
CA THR A 4 0.13 -4.76 -11.40
C THR A 4 -1.00 -3.77 -11.68
N ASP A 5 -0.73 -2.48 -11.48
CA ASP A 5 -1.67 -1.40 -11.78
C ASP A 5 -2.13 -1.44 -13.23
N ASP A 6 -1.21 -1.68 -14.17
CA ASP A 6 -1.53 -1.78 -15.60
C ASP A 6 -2.48 -2.93 -15.92
N GLN A 7 -2.24 -4.11 -15.32
CA GLN A 7 -3.09 -5.27 -15.54
C GLN A 7 -4.49 -5.01 -14.98
N PHE A 8 -4.56 -4.48 -13.75
CA PHE A 8 -5.83 -4.21 -13.08
C PHE A 8 -6.66 -3.12 -13.79
N THR A 9 -6.01 -2.01 -14.19
CA THR A 9 -6.68 -0.93 -14.92
C THR A 9 -7.14 -1.36 -16.31
N HIS A 10 -6.38 -2.23 -16.98
CA HIS A 10 -6.78 -2.81 -18.26
C HIS A 10 -8.01 -3.71 -18.11
N ASP A 11 -8.08 -4.51 -17.04
CA ASP A 11 -9.25 -5.35 -16.78
C ASP A 11 -10.52 -4.52 -16.52
N ILE A 12 -10.44 -3.44 -15.74
CA ILE A 12 -11.56 -2.49 -15.55
C ILE A 12 -11.97 -1.87 -16.89
N GLN A 13 -11.00 -1.41 -17.68
CA GLN A 13 -11.31 -0.79 -18.98
C GLN A 13 -11.99 -1.77 -19.93
N ARG A 14 -11.57 -3.04 -19.94
CA ARG A 14 -12.20 -4.08 -20.78
C ARG A 14 -13.66 -4.31 -20.39
N GLU A 15 -13.98 -4.24 -19.10
CA GLU A 15 -15.33 -4.50 -18.59
C GLU A 15 -16.26 -3.28 -18.67
N ILE A 16 -15.75 -2.10 -18.31
CA ILE A 16 -16.55 -0.87 -18.14
C ILE A 16 -16.39 0.11 -19.32
N GLY A 17 -15.36 -0.10 -20.16
CA GLY A 17 -15.07 0.72 -21.34
C GLY A 17 -14.20 1.96 -21.07
N GLN A 18 -13.83 2.22 -19.80
CA GLN A 18 -13.03 3.39 -19.41
C GLN A 18 -11.99 3.01 -18.33
N LYS A 19 -10.85 3.70 -18.34
CA LYS A 19 -9.85 3.58 -17.27
C LYS A 19 -10.31 4.34 -16.03
N PRO A 20 -10.04 3.83 -14.82
CA PRO A 20 -10.27 4.59 -13.60
C PRO A 20 -9.35 5.80 -13.53
N GLU A 21 -9.83 6.88 -12.89
CA GLU A 21 -9.04 8.10 -12.65
C GLU A 21 -8.08 7.96 -11.47
N TRP A 22 -8.28 6.94 -10.64
CA TRP A 22 -7.48 6.63 -9.46
C TRP A 22 -6.46 5.54 -9.75
N ALA A 23 -5.32 5.58 -9.05
CA ALA A 23 -4.29 4.56 -9.10
C ALA A 23 -4.68 3.35 -8.21
N PRO A 24 -4.51 2.11 -8.68
CA PRO A 24 -4.71 0.92 -7.85
C PRO A 24 -3.70 0.78 -6.70
N GLU A 25 -2.50 1.37 -6.82
CA GLU A 25 -1.47 1.40 -5.77
C GLU A 25 -1.01 -0.01 -5.35
N SER A 26 -0.78 -0.89 -6.34
CA SER A 26 -0.18 -2.21 -6.10
C SER A 26 1.28 -2.10 -5.66
N PHE A 27 1.71 -3.07 -4.84
CA PHE A 27 3.08 -3.18 -4.33
C PHE A 27 3.62 -4.59 -4.52
N ALA A 28 4.94 -4.69 -4.71
CA ALA A 28 5.63 -5.96 -4.95
C ALA A 28 6.17 -6.61 -3.67
N ASP A 29 6.49 -5.80 -2.65
CA ASP A 29 7.03 -6.24 -1.38
C ASP A 29 6.30 -5.55 -0.22
N VAL A 30 5.92 -6.34 0.78
CA VAL A 30 5.08 -5.88 1.89
C VAL A 30 5.87 -4.99 2.86
N GLU A 31 7.13 -5.31 3.14
CA GLU A 31 7.93 -4.49 4.07
C GLU A 31 8.29 -3.15 3.45
N ASP A 32 8.69 -3.14 2.18
CA ASP A 32 9.00 -1.91 1.46
C ASP A 32 7.78 -0.99 1.33
N ASP A 33 6.59 -1.55 1.10
CA ASP A 33 5.36 -0.76 1.06
C ASP A 33 5.00 -0.16 2.43
N VAL A 34 5.23 -0.90 3.52
CA VAL A 34 5.09 -0.35 4.89
C VAL A 34 6.08 0.79 5.12
N ARG A 35 7.34 0.67 4.69
CA ARG A 35 8.33 1.77 4.79
C ARG A 35 7.88 2.98 3.98
N GLN A 36 7.37 2.77 2.77
CA GLN A 36 6.85 3.83 1.92
C GLN A 36 5.65 4.54 2.57
N SER A 37 4.70 3.78 3.11
CA SER A 37 3.53 4.30 3.83
C SER A 37 3.90 5.12 5.06
N LEU A 38 4.89 4.65 5.85
CA LEU A 38 5.44 5.42 6.97
C LEU A 38 6.05 6.73 6.49
N ALA A 39 6.76 6.74 5.36
CA ALA A 39 7.32 7.96 4.77
C ALA A 39 6.23 8.93 4.30
N ARG A 40 5.15 8.44 3.67
CA ARG A 40 3.98 9.27 3.28
C ARG A 40 3.39 10.00 4.50
N ILE A 41 3.24 9.30 5.63
CA ILE A 41 2.75 9.90 6.88
C ILE A 41 3.74 10.94 7.43
N ARG A 42 5.03 10.61 7.52
CA ARG A 42 6.06 11.52 8.05
C ARG A 42 6.19 12.81 7.24
N ASN A 43 6.04 12.71 5.93
CA ASN A 43 6.18 13.85 5.02
C ASN A 43 4.87 14.65 4.87
N SER A 44 3.75 14.15 5.39
CA SER A 44 2.47 14.84 5.29
C SER A 44 2.46 16.09 6.19
N PRO A 45 2.22 17.29 5.64
CA PRO A 45 2.10 18.51 6.46
C PRO A 45 0.81 18.51 7.29
N PHE A 46 -0.09 17.55 7.08
CA PHE A 46 -1.39 17.48 7.74
C PHE A 46 -1.40 16.50 8.92
N VAL A 47 -0.47 15.54 8.97
CA VAL A 47 -0.39 14.54 10.06
C VAL A 47 0.75 14.91 11.02
N THR A 48 0.50 15.86 11.90
CA THR A 48 1.55 16.51 12.72
C THR A 48 1.50 16.18 14.22
N LYS A 49 0.48 15.45 14.67
CA LYS A 49 0.18 15.26 16.10
C LYS A 49 0.51 13.85 16.62
N THR A 50 1.19 13.03 15.83
CA THR A 50 1.62 11.69 16.22
C THR A 50 2.80 11.78 17.20
N SER A 51 2.67 11.16 18.36
CA SER A 51 3.78 10.99 19.33
C SER A 51 4.55 9.68 19.12
N SER A 52 3.95 8.72 18.41
CA SER A 52 4.57 7.46 18.00
C SER A 52 4.00 7.04 16.65
N LEU A 53 4.88 6.58 15.75
CA LEU A 53 4.53 6.10 14.42
C LEU A 53 5.35 4.84 14.13
N ARG A 54 4.68 3.69 13.99
CA ARG A 54 5.28 2.36 13.83
C ARG A 54 4.52 1.59 12.75
N GLY A 55 5.23 0.77 11.96
CA GLY A 55 4.66 -0.07 10.91
C GLY A 55 4.89 -1.54 11.20
N PHE A 56 3.92 -2.39 10.85
CA PHE A 56 3.99 -3.83 11.11
C PHE A 56 3.46 -4.61 9.92
N VAL A 57 4.05 -5.78 9.67
CA VAL A 57 3.49 -6.81 8.78
C VAL A 57 2.80 -7.86 9.63
N PHE A 58 1.56 -8.18 9.27
CA PHE A 58 0.80 -9.27 9.85
C PHE A 58 1.01 -10.57 9.07
N ASP A 59 1.51 -11.60 9.75
CA ASP A 59 1.61 -12.95 9.22
C ASP A 59 0.27 -13.67 9.38
N VAL A 60 -0.42 -13.91 8.26
CA VAL A 60 -1.74 -14.54 8.21
C VAL A 60 -1.74 -16.02 8.63
N ALA A 61 -0.60 -16.70 8.55
CA ALA A 61 -0.48 -18.11 8.91
C ALA A 61 -0.25 -18.28 10.41
N THR A 62 0.50 -17.38 11.04
CA THR A 62 0.89 -17.50 12.45
C THR A 62 0.17 -16.54 13.39
N GLY A 63 -0.48 -15.50 12.85
CA GLY A 63 -1.13 -14.45 13.63
C GLY A 63 -0.16 -13.45 14.27
N ARG A 64 1.13 -13.47 13.89
CA ARG A 64 2.16 -12.62 14.48
C ARG A 64 2.25 -11.27 13.76
N LEU A 65 2.66 -10.24 14.51
CA LEU A 65 3.02 -8.93 13.97
C LEU A 65 4.53 -8.75 14.05
N THR A 66 5.15 -8.49 12.90
CA THR A 66 6.57 -8.16 12.80
C THR A 66 6.70 -6.68 12.52
N GLU A 67 7.39 -5.97 13.41
CA GLU A 67 7.65 -4.54 13.21
C GLU A 67 8.65 -4.33 12.08
N VAL A 68 8.30 -3.45 11.14
CA VAL A 68 9.16 -3.04 10.03
C VAL A 68 10.07 -1.92 10.51
N ARG A 69 11.38 -2.13 10.37
CA ARG A 69 12.43 -1.16 10.71
C ARG A 69 12.86 -0.36 9.48
#